data_AF-A0A953TC46-F1
#
_entry.id   AF-A0A953TC46-F1
#
_cell.length_a   1.000
_cell.length_b   1.000
_cell.length_c   1.000
_cell.angle_alpha   90.00
_cell.angle_beta   90.00
_cell.angle_gamma   90.00
#
_symmetry.space_group_name_H-M   'P 1'
#
loop_
_entity.id
_entity.type
_entity.pdbx_description
1 polymer ?
#
loop_
_entity_poly.entity_id
_entity_poly.type
_entity_poly.pdbx_seq_one_letter_code
_entity_poly.pdbx_strand_id
1 'polypeptide(L)'
;MKQRNLLIGVILAIALMCTGLVFAQKKPAQNVSPRRHPNLAAAQRLSAQAYEKVIAAQKANEWDLGGHAQKAKDLLDQANQELKLAAETSNANH
;
A
#
# COMPACT_ATOMS: atom_id res chain seq x y z
N MET A 1 5.66 -21.03 -38.63
CA MET A 1 6.35 -21.06 -37.32
C MET A 1 6.68 -19.68 -36.76
N LYS A 2 7.18 -18.71 -37.55
CA LYS A 2 7.49 -17.34 -37.07
C LYS A 2 6.30 -16.59 -36.42
N GLN A 3 5.10 -16.68 -36.98
CA GLN A 3 3.93 -15.96 -36.44
C GLN A 3 3.39 -16.53 -35.12
N ARG A 4 3.51 -17.85 -34.93
CA ARG A 4 3.12 -18.51 -33.66
C ARG A 4 4.07 -18.11 -32.53
N ASN A 5 5.36 -18.00 -32.82
CA ASN A 5 6.36 -17.55 -31.85
C ASN A 5 6.21 -16.05 -31.53
N LEU A 6 5.79 -15.24 -32.52
CA LEU A 6 5.46 -13.82 -32.32
C LEU A 6 4.23 -13.65 -31.40
N LEU A 7 3.17 -14.43 -31.62
CA LEU A 7 1.97 -14.42 -30.77
C LEU A 7 2.28 -14.81 -29.32
N ILE A 8 3.09 -15.85 -29.11
CA ILE A 8 3.52 -16.27 -27.77
C ILE A 8 4.34 -15.17 -27.09
N GLY A 9 5.26 -14.52 -27.83
CA GLY A 9 6.05 -13.41 -27.30
C GLY A 9 5.20 -12.20 -26.89
N VAL A 10 4.17 -11.87 -27.67
CA VAL A 10 3.24 -10.76 -27.34
C VAL A 10 2.39 -11.08 -26.12
N ILE A 11 1.90 -12.32 -25.99
CA ILE A 11 1.13 -12.74 -24.81
C ILE A 11 2.00 -12.71 -23.55
N LEU A 12 3.26 -13.16 -23.64
CA LEU A 12 4.20 -13.11 -22.51
C LEU A 12 4.53 -11.67 -22.11
N ALA A 13 4.70 -10.77 -23.08
CA ALA A 13 4.96 -9.35 -22.84
C ALA A 13 3.77 -8.65 -22.17
N ILE A 14 2.54 -8.96 -22.59
CA ILE A 14 1.32 -8.43 -21.95
C ILE A 14 1.18 -8.96 -20.52
N ALA A 15 1.44 -10.26 -20.29
CA ALA A 15 1.41 -10.86 -18.95
C ALA A 15 2.47 -10.24 -18.00
N LEU A 16 3.64 -9.87 -18.53
CA LEU A 16 4.70 -9.18 -17.79
C LEU A 16 4.39 -7.69 -17.53
N MET A 17 3.60 -7.02 -18.39
CA MET A 17 3.23 -5.60 -18.21
C MET A 17 2.09 -5.40 -17.19
N CYS A 18 1.29 -6.43 -16.87
CA CYS A 18 0.20 -6.31 -15.89
C CYS A 18 0.65 -6.25 -14.42
N THR A 19 1.94 -6.39 -14.12
CA THR A 19 2.46 -6.29 -12.74
C THR A 19 2.99 -4.89 -12.39
N GLY A 20 3.01 -3.96 -13.35
CA GLY A 20 3.73 -2.70 -13.27
C GLY A 20 2.88 -1.45 -13.07
N LEU A 21 1.66 -1.53 -12.51
CA LEU A 21 1.02 -0.32 -11.97
C LEU A 21 1.76 0.07 -10.69
N VAL A 22 2.85 0.79 -10.89
CA VAL A 22 3.57 1.56 -9.89
C VAL A 22 2.58 2.55 -9.30
N PHE A 23 1.85 2.11 -8.27
CA PHE A 23 1.29 3.04 -7.30
C PHE A 23 2.51 3.79 -6.77
N ALA A 24 2.69 5.04 -7.22
CA ALA A 24 3.59 5.99 -6.60
C ALA A 24 3.39 5.82 -5.09
N GLN A 25 4.44 5.39 -4.37
CA GLN A 25 4.38 5.01 -2.96
C GLN A 25 3.93 6.22 -2.13
N LYS A 26 2.62 6.43 -2.07
CA LYS A 26 2.00 7.51 -1.33
C LYS A 26 2.05 7.07 0.11
N LYS A 27 2.71 7.85 0.96
CA LYS A 27 2.70 7.60 2.39
C LYS A 27 1.24 7.55 2.87
N PRO A 28 0.92 6.68 3.83
CA PRO A 28 -0.45 6.60 4.31
C PRO A 28 -0.95 7.96 4.82
N ALA A 29 -2.19 8.30 4.50
CA ALA A 29 -2.76 9.58 4.87
C ALA A 29 -2.91 9.71 6.40
N GLN A 30 -2.42 10.82 6.96
CA GLN A 30 -2.63 11.17 8.37
C GLN A 30 -3.55 12.39 8.44
N ASN A 31 -4.85 12.16 8.66
CA ASN A 31 -5.85 13.23 8.65
C ASN A 31 -7.00 13.04 9.64
N VAL A 32 -6.97 11.99 10.47
CA VAL A 32 -7.90 11.85 11.58
C VAL A 32 -7.54 12.86 12.66
N SER A 33 -8.53 13.66 13.08
CA SER A 33 -8.35 14.68 14.11
C SER A 33 -8.05 14.03 15.47
N PRO A 34 -6.87 14.29 16.09
CA PRO A 34 -6.55 13.77 17.43
C PRO A 34 -7.46 14.32 18.52
N ARG A 35 -8.06 15.50 18.30
CA ARG A 35 -8.97 16.15 19.24
C ARG A 35 -10.33 15.46 19.30
N ARG A 36 -10.81 14.93 18.17
CA ARG A 36 -12.10 14.23 18.08
C ARG A 36 -11.95 12.72 18.28
N HIS A 37 -10.93 12.14 17.68
CA HIS A 37 -10.72 10.69 17.65
C HIS A 37 -9.28 10.34 18.05
N PRO A 38 -8.89 10.51 19.34
CA PRO A 38 -7.51 10.36 19.78
C PRO A 38 -6.93 8.96 19.49
N ASN A 39 -7.74 7.91 19.65
CA ASN A 39 -7.30 6.53 19.40
C ASN A 39 -7.15 6.23 17.91
N LEU A 40 -8.08 6.69 17.06
CA LEU A 40 -7.97 6.50 15.60
C LEU A 40 -6.79 7.31 15.02
N ALA A 41 -6.56 8.52 15.53
CA ALA A 41 -5.40 9.33 15.16
C ALA A 41 -4.07 8.66 15.60
N ALA A 42 -4.04 8.08 16.80
CA ALA A 42 -2.88 7.32 17.27
C ALA A 42 -2.63 6.08 16.41
N ALA A 43 -3.68 5.35 16.04
CA ALA A 43 -3.59 4.20 15.13
C ALA A 43 -3.06 4.60 13.75
N GLN A 44 -3.52 5.72 13.18
CA GLN A 44 -2.99 6.21 11.89
C GLN A 44 -1.50 6.52 11.98
N ARG A 45 -1.07 7.18 13.06
CA ARG A 45 0.35 7.48 13.30
C ARG A 45 1.18 6.21 13.42
N LEU A 46 0.71 5.21 14.16
CA LEU A 46 1.41 3.93 14.33
C LEU A 46 1.51 3.16 13.01
N SER A 47 0.43 3.14 12.22
CA SER A 47 0.44 2.49 10.91
C SER A 47 1.42 3.17 9.95
N ALA A 48 1.49 4.50 9.94
CA ALA A 48 2.49 5.24 9.17
C ALA A 48 3.93 4.96 9.64
N GLN A 49 4.17 4.86 10.95
CA GLN A 49 5.49 4.46 11.47
C GLN A 49 5.85 3.03 11.04
N ALA A 50 4.91 2.09 11.10
CA ALA A 50 5.11 0.73 10.63
C ALA A 50 5.46 0.70 9.14
N TYR A 51 4.79 1.51 8.31
CA TYR A 51 5.08 1.62 6.88
C TYR A 51 6.54 2.04 6.62
N GLU A 52 7.03 3.05 7.34
CA GLU A 52 8.43 3.49 7.24
C GLU A 52 9.42 2.40 7.69
N LYS A 53 9.07 1.63 8.72
CA LYS A 53 9.88 0.48 9.16
C LYS A 53 9.92 -0.63 8.12
N VAL A 54 8.81 -0.88 7.41
CA VAL A 54 8.79 -1.83 6.29
C VAL A 54 9.71 -1.35 5.15
N ILE A 55 9.71 -0.06 4.80
CA ILE A 55 10.66 0.49 3.82
C ILE A 55 12.10 0.30 4.28
N ALA A 56 12.40 0.59 5.54
CA ALA A 56 13.74 0.39 6.09
C ALA A 56 14.16 -1.08 6.01
N ALA A 57 13.26 -2.02 6.31
CA ALA A 57 13.49 -3.45 6.15
C ALA A 57 13.76 -3.82 4.68
N GLN A 58 13.00 -3.27 3.72
CA GLN A 58 13.28 -3.49 2.30
C GLN A 58 14.69 -3.05 1.93
N LYS A 59 15.10 -1.84 2.33
CA LYS A 59 16.45 -1.33 2.05
C LYS A 59 17.55 -2.19 2.66
N ALA A 60 17.35 -2.67 3.89
CA ALA A 60 18.32 -3.49 4.60
C ALA A 60 18.44 -4.92 4.04
N ASN A 61 17.44 -5.40 3.31
CA ASN A 61 17.40 -6.75 2.72
C ASN A 61 17.45 -6.69 1.18
N GLU A 62 18.09 -5.67 0.61
CA GLU A 62 18.28 -5.51 -0.84
C GLU A 62 16.98 -5.61 -1.66
N TRP A 63 15.86 -5.25 -1.05
CA TRP A 63 14.50 -5.36 -1.59
C TRP A 63 14.00 -6.81 -1.81
N ASP A 64 14.79 -7.82 -1.46
CA ASP A 64 14.46 -9.24 -1.56
C ASP A 64 13.78 -9.75 -0.27
N LEU A 65 12.53 -9.32 -0.08
CA LEU A 65 11.65 -9.81 1.00
C LEU A 65 10.49 -10.64 0.45
N GLY A 66 10.70 -11.33 -0.69
CA GLY A 66 9.70 -12.21 -1.30
C GLY A 66 8.36 -11.52 -1.62
N GLY A 67 8.35 -10.21 -1.88
CA GLY A 67 7.15 -9.42 -2.10
C GLY A 67 6.30 -9.12 -0.85
N HIS A 68 6.59 -9.72 0.30
CA HIS A 68 5.83 -9.54 1.54
C HIS A 68 5.90 -8.11 2.07
N ALA A 69 7.02 -7.43 1.89
CA ALA A 69 7.15 -6.03 2.30
C ALA A 69 6.24 -5.09 1.49
N GLN A 70 6.01 -5.38 0.20
CA GLN A 70 5.03 -4.62 -0.58
C GLN A 70 3.61 -4.91 -0.08
N LYS A 71 3.26 -6.19 0.11
CA LYS A 71 1.97 -6.61 0.67
C LYS A 71 1.68 -5.96 2.02
N ALA A 72 2.67 -5.89 2.91
CA ALA A 72 2.53 -5.27 4.22
C ALA A 72 2.26 -3.76 4.11
N LYS A 73 2.98 -3.04 3.24
CA LYS A 73 2.73 -1.63 2.97
C LYS A 73 1.32 -1.38 2.43
N ASP A 74 0.84 -2.22 1.53
CA ASP A 74 -0.51 -2.11 0.96
C ASP A 74 -1.60 -2.32 2.02
N LEU A 75 -1.41 -3.29 2.92
CA LEU A 75 -2.33 -3.54 4.04
C LEU A 75 -2.32 -2.40 5.06
N LEU A 76 -1.15 -1.82 5.34
CA LEU A 76 -1.03 -0.66 6.24
C LEU A 76 -1.71 0.58 5.64
N ASP A 77 -1.63 0.77 4.32
CA ASP A 77 -2.35 1.86 3.65
C ASP A 77 -3.88 1.64 3.69
N GLN A 78 -4.35 0.42 3.38
CA GLN A 78 -5.77 0.06 3.51
C GLN A 78 -6.29 0.29 4.93
N ALA A 79 -5.54 -0.15 5.96
CA ALA A 79 -5.89 0.09 7.35
C ALA A 79 -6.00 1.60 7.67
N ASN A 80 -5.10 2.44 7.14
CA ASN A 80 -5.18 3.88 7.35
C ASN A 80 -6.40 4.53 6.69
N GLN A 81 -6.80 4.03 5.52
CA GLN A 81 -8.01 4.47 4.83
C GLN A 81 -9.26 4.11 5.64
N GLU A 82 -9.34 2.90 6.17
CA GLU A 82 -10.46 2.47 7.03
C GLU A 82 -10.55 3.28 8.33
N LEU A 83 -9.42 3.59 8.96
CA LEU A 83 -9.39 4.46 10.16
C LEU A 83 -9.94 5.86 9.87
N LYS A 84 -9.67 6.39 8.67
CA LYS A 84 -10.22 7.67 8.22
C LYS A 84 -11.73 7.57 8.03
N LEU A 85 -12.19 6.54 7.31
CA LEU A 85 -13.62 6.31 7.07
C LEU A 85 -14.38 6.17 8.40
N ALA A 86 -13.84 5.41 9.36
CA ALA A 86 -14.43 5.28 10.70
C ALA A 86 -14.58 6.63 11.41
N ALA A 87 -13.55 7.49 11.34
CA ALA A 87 -13.62 8.84 11.90
C ALA A 87 -14.66 9.73 11.19
N GLU A 88 -14.73 9.65 9.86
CA GLU A 88 -15.71 10.38 9.04
C GLU A 88 -17.15 9.93 9.33
N THR A 89 -17.39 8.62 9.44
CA THR A 89 -18.69 8.07 9.86
C THR A 89 -19.07 8.54 11.27
N SER A 90 -18.13 8.51 12.22
CA SER A 90 -18.42 8.99 13.57
C SER A 90 -18.74 10.49 13.60
N ASN A 91 -18.02 11.31 12.82
CA ASN A 91 -18.27 12.75 12.68
C ASN A 91 -19.59 13.09 11.98
N ALA A 92 -20.14 12.19 11.16
CA ALA A 92 -21.42 12.42 10.48
C ALA A 92 -22.61 12.10 11.39
N ASN A 93 -22.40 11.24 12.40
CA ASN A 93 -23.46 10.75 13.30
C ASN A 93 -23.53 11.50 14.64
N HIS A 94 -22.59 12.40 14.93
CA HIS A 94 -22.46 13.18 16.18
C HIS A 94 -21.93 14.58 15.90
#